data_AF-A0A9E6BWX7-F1
#
_entry.id   AF-A0A9E6BWX7-F1
#
_cell.length_a   1.000
_cell.length_b   1.000
_cell.length_c   1.000
_cell.angle_alpha   90.00
_cell.angle_beta   90.00
_cell.angle_gamma   90.00
#
_symmetry.space_group_name_H-M   'P 1'
#
loop_
_entity.id
_entity.type
_entity.pdbx_description
1 polymer ?
#
loop_
_entity_poly.entity_id
_entity_poly.type
_entity_poly.pdbx_seq_one_letter_code
_entity_poly.pdbx_strand_id
1 'polypeptide(L)' 'MRWFWTDDLAAALTAHDHLGSEQIARWIERPVAHAAADDATALEVALGLLEASEQDSAA' A
#
# COMPACT_ATOMS: atom_id res chain seq x y z
N MET A 1 10.45 1.71 14.74
CA MET A 1 10.09 1.86 13.32
C MET A 1 9.87 0.47 12.75
N ARG A 2 8.71 0.26 12.12
CA ARG A 2 8.35 -1.00 11.46
C ARG A 2 8.43 -0.83 9.95
N TRP A 3 8.73 -1.91 9.24
CA TRP A 3 8.77 -1.96 7.80
C TRP A 3 7.68 -2.88 7.28
N PHE A 4 7.02 -2.46 6.22
CA PHE A 4 6.01 -3.23 5.51
C PHE A 4 6.42 -3.42 4.07
N TRP A 5 6.43 -4.66 3.61
CA TRP A 5 6.66 -4.96 2.21
C TRP A 5 5.37 -4.78 1.41
N THR A 6 5.53 -4.43 0.14
CA THR A 6 4.44 -4.13 -0.79
C THR A 6 3.49 -5.32 -1.01
N ASP A 7 3.96 -6.55 -0.85
CA ASP A 7 3.14 -7.78 -0.83
C ASP A 7 2.24 -7.88 0.41
N ASP A 8 2.77 -7.59 1.61
CA ASP A 8 1.99 -7.52 2.84
C ASP A 8 0.90 -6.43 2.77
N LEU A 9 1.26 -5.27 2.21
CA LEU A 9 0.35 -4.15 1.99
C LEU A 9 -0.75 -4.51 0.98
N ALA A 10 -0.39 -5.14 -0.14
CA ALA A 10 -1.32 -5.63 -1.16
C ALA A 10 -2.30 -6.67 -0.61
N ALA A 11 -1.81 -7.60 0.23
CA ALA A 11 -2.65 -8.59 0.89
C ALA A 11 -3.65 -7.93 1.85
N ALA A 12 -3.21 -6.93 2.62
CA ALA A 12 -4.07 -6.18 3.53
C ALA A 12 -5.20 -5.44 2.78
N LEU A 13 -4.88 -4.79 1.64
CA LEU A 13 -5.88 -4.13 0.80
C LEU A 13 -6.87 -5.11 0.17
N THR A 14 -6.37 -6.23 -0.34
CA THR A 14 -7.20 -7.28 -0.96
C THR A 14 -8.20 -7.87 0.04
N ALA A 15 -7.76 -8.05 1.29
CA ALA A 15 -8.59 -8.57 2.36
C ALA A 15 -9.67 -7.58 2.83
N HIS A 16 -9.42 -6.28 2.70
CA HIS A 16 -10.28 -5.25 3.28
C HIS A 16 -11.33 -4.69 2.32
N ASP A 17 -11.02 -4.48 1.04
CA ASP A 17 -11.89 -3.60 0.21
C ASP A 17 -12.04 -3.99 -1.27
N HIS A 18 -11.58 -5.17 -1.70
CA HIS A 18 -11.63 -5.58 -3.13
C HIS A 18 -11.13 -4.48 -4.09
N LEU A 19 -10.13 -3.71 -3.68
CA LEU A 19 -9.57 -2.61 -4.46
C LEU A 19 -9.05 -3.10 -5.82
N GLY A 20 -9.16 -2.22 -6.82
CA GLY A 20 -8.89 -2.51 -8.22
C GLY A 20 -7.53 -3.18 -8.43
N SER A 21 -7.57 -4.38 -9.01
CA SER A 21 -6.44 -5.28 -9.20
C SER A 21 -5.24 -4.68 -9.95
N GLU A 22 -5.44 -3.62 -10.75
CA GLU A 22 -4.37 -2.97 -11.50
C GLU A 22 -3.40 -2.16 -10.61
N GLN A 23 -3.91 -1.44 -9.61
CA GLN A 23 -3.07 -0.63 -8.72
C GLN A 23 -2.20 -1.53 -7.83
N ILE A 24 -2.79 -2.62 -7.34
CA ILE A 24 -2.11 -3.65 -6.54
C ILE A 24 -1.06 -4.39 -7.40
N ALA A 25 -1.38 -4.70 -8.66
CA ALA A 25 -0.44 -5.36 -9.57
C ALA A 25 0.85 -4.54 -9.76
N ARG A 26 0.74 -3.21 -9.89
CA ARG A 26 1.92 -2.32 -9.98
C ARG A 26 2.82 -2.37 -8.76
N TRP A 27 2.26 -2.58 -7.56
CA TRP A 27 3.06 -2.71 -6.34
C TRP A 27 3.81 -4.05 -6.31
N ILE A 28 3.19 -5.11 -6.82
CA ILE A 28 3.83 -6.43 -6.95
C ILE A 28 4.96 -6.42 -8.00
N GLU A 29 4.79 -5.68 -9.09
CA GLU A 29 5.83 -5.54 -10.14
C GLU A 29 7.10 -4.83 -9.65
N ARG A 30 6.99 -4.02 -8.59
CA ARG A 30 8.10 -3.24 -8.03
C ARG A 30 8.15 -3.38 -6.51
N PRO A 31 8.66 -4.51 -5.99
CA PRO A 31 8.70 -4.75 -4.55
C PRO A 31 9.61 -3.74 -3.84
N VAL A 32 8.99 -2.95 -2.96
CA VAL A 32 9.63 -1.96 -2.09
C VAL A 32 9.10 -2.12 -0.67
N ALA A 33 9.96 -1.82 0.31
CA ALA A 33 9.58 -1.76 1.72
C ALA A 33 9.31 -0.30 2.14
N HIS A 34 8.19 -0.09 2.81
CA HIS A 34 7.78 1.21 3.34
C HIS A 34 7.97 1.24 4.86
N ALA A 35 8.62 2.30 5.34
CA ALA A 35 8.78 2.54 6.77
C ALA A 35 7.50 3.19 7.34
N ALA A 36 7.11 2.76 8.52
CA ALA A 36 5.98 3.30 9.25
C ALA A 36 6.24 3.31 10.76
N ALA A 37 5.36 4.00 11.49
CA ALA A 37 5.33 3.97 12.95
C ALA A 37 5.14 2.54 13.46
N ASP A 38 5.64 2.23 14.67
CA ASP A 38 5.60 0.87 15.21
C ASP A 38 4.18 0.37 15.49
N ASP A 39 3.25 1.29 15.75
CA ASP A 39 1.84 1.05 15.99
C ASP A 39 0.98 1.08 14.72
N ALA A 40 1.54 1.53 13.59
CA ALA A 40 0.84 1.54 12.31
C ALA A 40 0.54 0.12 11.83
N THR A 41 -0.65 -0.06 11.26
CA THR A 41 -1.06 -1.30 10.62
C THR A 41 -0.71 -1.30 9.14
N ALA A 42 -0.58 -2.50 8.55
CA ALA A 42 -0.34 -2.64 7.11
C ALA A 42 -1.44 -1.96 6.27
N LEU A 43 -2.69 -2.00 6.74
CA LEU A 43 -3.80 -1.37 6.04
C LEU A 43 -3.71 0.16 6.04
N GLU A 44 -3.42 0.78 7.19
CA GLU A 44 -3.26 2.23 7.30
C GLU A 44 -2.14 2.74 6.40
N VAL A 45 -1.01 2.03 6.36
CA VAL A 45 0.12 2.36 5.47
C VAL A 45 -0.28 2.22 4.00
N ALA A 46 -0.97 1.13 3.66
CA ALA A 46 -1.41 0.89 2.28
C ALA A 46 -2.42 1.96 1.80
N LEU A 47 -3.38 2.35 2.64
CA LEU A 47 -4.35 3.40 2.30
C LEU A 47 -3.67 4.76 2.10
N GLY A 48 -2.73 5.15 2.98
CA GLY A 48 -1.99 6.40 2.82
C GLY A 48 -1.16 6.46 1.52
N LEU A 49 -0.59 5.33 1.10
CA LEU A 49 0.13 5.24 -0.18
C LEU A 49 -0.79 5.32 -1.40
N LEU A 50 -2.00 4.77 -1.31
CA LEU A 50 -3.01 4.89 -2.36
C LEU A 50 -3.45 6.35 -2.52
N GLU A 51 -3.80 7.01 -1.43
CA GLU A 51 -4.22 8.42 -1.44
C GLU A 51 -3.12 9.33 -2.02
N ALA A 52 -1.85 9.11 -1.66
CA ALA A 52 -0.72 9.84 -2.22
C ALA A 52 -0.54 9.60 -3.73
N SER A 53 -0.75 8.36 -4.20
CA SER A 53 -0.64 8.02 -5.63
C SER A 53 -1.75 8.64 -6.48
N GLU A 54 -2.96 8.80 -5.93
CA GLU A 54 -4.06 9.49 -6.62
C GLU A 54 -3.81 10.99 -6.74
N GLN A 55 -3.18 11.59 -5.72
CA GLN A 55 -2.78 13.00 -5.72
C GLN A 55 -1.68 13.29 -6.76
N ASP A 56 -0.69 12.41 -6.89
CA ASP A 56 0.37 12.54 -7.90
C ASP A 56 -0.16 12.38 -9.35
N SER A 57 -1.30 11.72 -9.53
CA SER A 57 -1.93 11.53 -10.85
C SER A 57 -2.85 12.69 -11.27
N ALA A 58 -3.19 13.59 -10.34
CA ALA A 58 -4.09 14.73 -10.56
C ALA A 58 -3.37 16.07 -10.79
N ALA A 59 -2.02 16.07 -10.79
CA ALA A 59 -1.15 17.23 -11.03
C ALA A 59 -0.66 17.28 -12.49
#